data_AF-A0A1B6GTN0-F1
#
_entry.id   AF-A0A1B6GTN0-F1
#
_cell.length_a   1.000
_cell.length_b   1.000
_cell.length_c   1.000
_cell.angle_alpha   90.00
_cell.angle_beta   90.00
_cell.angle_gamma   90.00
#
_symmetry.space_group_name_H-M   'P 1'
#
loop_
_entity.id
_entity.type
_entity.pdbx_description
1 polymer ?
#
loop_
_entity_poly.entity_id
_entity_poly.type
_entity_poly.pdbx_seq_one_letter_code
_entity_poly.pdbx_strand_id
1 'polypeptide(L)'
;YFIRHEPNIVLYHQECAKVDCSSDIGSYIQLTGKSSCLMEKMGNFTFQITSHSFFQVNKKAAEQMVESIWNWMNVTNKTTFIDLYSGVGRVVQYYGQSSGE
;
A
#
# COMPACT_ATOMS: atom_id res chain seq x y z
N TYR A 1 15.59 12.30 -23.04
CA TYR A 1 14.36 13.10 -22.85
C TYR A 1 13.91 13.24 -21.39
N PHE A 2 14.56 12.58 -20.42
CA PHE A 2 14.28 12.77 -18.98
C PHE A 2 15.54 13.26 -18.26
N ILE A 3 15.87 14.55 -18.39
CA ILE A 3 16.99 15.16 -17.63
C ILE A 3 16.41 16.33 -16.80
N ARG A 4 15.31 16.06 -16.10
CA ARG A 4 14.86 16.91 -15.01
C ARG A 4 14.73 16.04 -13.79
N HIS A 5 15.63 16.24 -12.83
CA HIS A 5 15.66 15.46 -11.62
C HIS A 5 14.60 16.01 -10.66
N GLU A 6 13.44 15.40 -10.62
CA GLU A 6 12.36 15.77 -9.71
C GLU A 6 12.45 14.92 -8.44
N PRO A 7 12.89 15.50 -7.29
CA PRO A 7 13.20 14.73 -6.09
C PRO A 7 11.97 14.02 -5.48
N ASN A 8 10.77 14.49 -5.80
CA ASN A 8 9.50 13.97 -5.29
C ASN A 8 8.82 12.99 -6.25
N ILE A 9 9.45 12.68 -7.39
CA ILE A 9 8.92 11.71 -8.35
C ILE A 9 9.78 10.46 -8.25
N VAL A 10 9.12 9.32 -8.06
CA VAL A 10 9.71 8.00 -8.22
C VAL A 10 9.10 7.39 -9.47
N LEU A 11 9.93 7.02 -10.43
CA LEU A 11 9.48 6.43 -11.69
C LEU A 11 10.02 5.02 -11.82
N TYR A 12 9.10 4.08 -12.03
CA TYR A 12 9.41 2.71 -12.38
C TYR A 12 8.96 2.44 -13.82
N HIS A 13 9.76 1.62 -14.51
CA HIS A 13 9.48 1.15 -15.85
C HIS A 13 9.62 -0.37 -15.87
N GLN A 14 8.72 -1.03 -16.58
CA GLN A 14 8.80 -2.46 -16.83
C GLN A 14 8.83 -2.64 -18.35
N GLU A 15 9.87 -3.31 -18.83
CA GLU A 15 9.93 -3.72 -20.23
C GLU A 15 9.11 -4.99 -20.40
N CYS A 16 8.12 -4.95 -21.29
CA CYS A 16 7.31 -6.11 -21.62
C CYS A 16 7.52 -6.50 -23.07
N ALA A 17 7.89 -7.76 -23.31
CA ALA A 17 8.07 -8.30 -24.66
C ALA A 17 6.73 -8.56 -25.38
N LYS A 18 5.61 -8.60 -24.66
CA LYS A 18 4.24 -8.78 -25.16
C LYS A 18 3.29 -7.78 -24.48
N VAL A 19 2.06 -7.70 -24.98
CA VAL A 19 0.98 -6.83 -24.44
C VAL A 19 0.59 -7.19 -23.01
N ASP A 20 0.90 -8.42 -22.57
CA ASP A 20 0.72 -8.84 -21.19
C ASP A 20 1.97 -8.49 -20.37
N CYS A 21 1.76 -7.76 -19.27
CA CYS A 21 2.78 -7.18 -18.39
C CYS A 21 2.54 -7.60 -16.92
N SER A 22 2.25 -8.87 -16.66
CA SER A 22 2.26 -9.35 -15.27
C SER A 22 3.67 -9.22 -14.67
N SER A 23 3.75 -9.16 -13.34
CA SER A 23 5.03 -9.17 -12.61
C SER A 23 5.88 -10.41 -12.88
N ASP A 24 5.28 -11.46 -13.44
CA ASP A 24 5.96 -12.71 -13.80
C ASP A 24 6.70 -12.61 -15.15
N ILE A 25 6.49 -11.52 -15.91
CA ILE A 25 6.98 -11.32 -17.28
C ILE A 25 8.28 -10.48 -17.31
N GLY A 26 8.55 -9.66 -16.30
CA GLY A 26 9.78 -8.86 -16.21
C GLY A 26 9.85 -8.01 -14.94
N SER A 27 11.06 -7.66 -14.49
CA SER A 27 11.27 -6.87 -13.28
C SER A 27 11.06 -5.37 -13.51
N TYR A 28 10.54 -4.67 -12.52
CA TYR A 28 10.46 -3.21 -12.53
C TYR A 28 11.85 -2.60 -12.33
N ILE A 29 12.21 -1.63 -13.17
CA ILE A 29 13.45 -0.87 -13.13
C ILE A 29 13.15 0.55 -12.66
N GLN A 30 13.85 1.02 -11.63
CA GLN A 30 13.75 2.40 -11.19
C GLN A 30 14.55 3.31 -12.12
N LEU A 31 13.88 4.28 -12.75
CA LEU A 31 14.52 5.23 -13.66
C LEU A 31 14.91 6.53 -12.96
N THR A 32 14.15 6.96 -11.95
CA THR A 32 14.45 8.18 -11.17
C THR A 32 13.81 8.14 -9.79
N GLY A 33 14.12 9.15 -8.97
CA GLY A 33 13.71 9.27 -7.57
C GLY A 33 14.80 8.81 -6.62
N LYS A 34 14.95 9.49 -5.47
CA LYS A 34 15.95 9.12 -4.45
C LYS A 34 15.53 7.93 -3.60
N SER A 35 14.22 7.75 -3.41
CA SER A 35 13.62 6.64 -2.68
C SER A 35 13.14 5.57 -3.66
N SER A 36 13.22 4.30 -3.27
CA SER A 36 12.62 3.17 -4.00
C SER A 36 11.15 2.92 -3.64
N CYS A 37 10.60 3.71 -2.72
CA CYS A 37 9.24 3.60 -2.25
C CYS A 37 8.58 4.97 -2.15
N LEU A 38 7.27 5.02 -2.32
CA LEU A 38 6.45 6.15 -1.90
C LEU A 38 6.12 6.01 -0.42
N MET A 39 6.08 7.15 0.28
CA MET A 39 5.56 7.22 1.64
C MET A 39 4.15 7.77 1.59
N GLU A 40 3.18 7.02 2.10
CA GLU A 40 1.78 7.42 2.05
C GLU A 40 1.13 7.29 3.42
N LYS A 41 0.33 8.30 3.79
CA LYS A 41 -0.40 8.34 5.05
C LYS A 41 -1.85 7.89 4.84
N MET A 42 -2.30 7.01 5.74
CA MET A 42 -3.69 6.58 5.86
C MET A 42 -4.00 6.40 7.35
N GLY A 43 -5.00 7.11 7.86
CA GLY A 43 -5.18 7.30 9.30
C GLY A 43 -3.92 7.87 9.97
N ASN A 44 -3.49 7.24 11.07
CA ASN A 44 -2.30 7.64 11.84
C ASN A 44 -1.01 6.93 11.38
N PHE A 45 -1.09 6.06 10.38
CA PHE A 45 0.04 5.26 9.92
C PHE A 45 0.65 5.80 8.63
N THR A 46 1.96 5.59 8.48
CA THR A 46 2.68 5.88 7.24
C THR A 46 3.16 4.58 6.64
N PHE A 47 2.75 4.31 5.42
CA PHE A 47 3.06 3.10 4.67
C PHE A 47 4.15 3.37 3.63
N GLN A 48 5.03 2.38 3.47
CA GLN A 48 5.95 2.30 2.35
C GLN A 48 5.27 1.55 1.21
N ILE A 49 5.10 2.20 0.07
CA ILE A 49 4.48 1.64 -1.13
C ILE A 49 5.56 1.46 -2.19
N THR A 50 5.83 0.21 -2.55
CA THR A 50 6.70 -0.15 -3.69
C THR A 50 5.87 -0.33 -4.96
N SER A 51 6.55 -0.42 -6.11
CA SER A 51 5.91 -0.76 -7.39
C SER A 51 5.17 -2.11 -7.40
N HIS A 52 5.50 -3.00 -6.47
CA HIS A 52 4.87 -4.33 -6.34
C HIS A 52 3.79 -4.36 -5.25
N SER A 53 3.65 -3.28 -4.49
CA SER A 53 2.69 -3.20 -3.40
C SER A 53 1.31 -2.83 -3.93
N PHE A 54 0.29 -3.58 -3.54
CA PHE A 54 -1.08 -3.12 -3.71
C PHE A 54 -1.42 -2.09 -2.62
N PHE A 55 -1.85 -0.90 -3.03
CA PHE A 55 -2.38 0.12 -2.14
C PHE A 55 -3.69 0.69 -2.70
N GLN A 56 -4.60 1.08 -1.82
CA GLN A 56 -5.93 1.55 -2.24
C GLN A 56 -5.79 2.92 -2.87
N VAL A 57 -6.23 3.03 -4.12
CA VAL A 57 -6.21 4.29 -4.88
C VAL A 57 -7.14 5.34 -4.26
N ASN A 58 -8.22 4.90 -3.62
CA ASN A 58 -9.14 5.75 -2.87
C ASN A 58 -8.97 5.51 -1.37
N LYS A 59 -8.09 6.31 -0.74
CA LYS A 59 -7.76 6.19 0.68
C LYS A 59 -8.97 6.37 1.59
N LYS A 60 -9.78 7.40 1.34
CA LYS A 60 -10.96 7.72 2.17
C LYS A 60 -11.97 6.57 2.19
N ALA A 61 -12.26 5.98 1.03
CA ALA A 61 -13.14 4.81 0.96
C ALA A 61 -12.53 3.59 1.66
N ALA A 62 -11.21 3.39 1.53
CA ALA A 62 -10.52 2.30 2.20
C ALA A 62 -10.52 2.44 3.73
N GLU A 63 -10.41 3.67 4.27
CA GLU A 63 -10.51 3.95 5.71
C GLU A 63 -11.89 3.55 6.23
N GLN A 64 -12.95 4.03 5.56
CA GLN A 64 -14.34 3.69 5.90
C GLN A 64 -14.64 2.18 5.80
N MET A 65 -14.08 1.51 4.79
CA MET A 65 -14.24 0.07 4.61
C MET A 65 -13.60 -0.69 5.79
N VAL A 66 -12.38 -0.33 6.19
CA VAL A 66 -11.69 -1.01 7.28
C VAL A 66 -12.39 -0.74 8.61
N GLU A 67 -12.83 0.48 8.86
CA GLU A 67 -13.66 0.83 10.03
C GLU A 67 -14.96 0.00 10.09
N SER A 68 -15.65 -0.13 8.97
CA SER A 68 -16.88 -0.94 8.87
C SER A 68 -16.63 -2.41 9.19
N ILE A 69 -15.50 -2.96 8.72
CA ILE A 69 -15.09 -4.34 9.03
C ILE A 69 -14.86 -4.51 10.54
N TRP A 70 -14.15 -3.59 11.18
CA TRP A 70 -13.88 -3.65 12.63
C TRP A 70 -15.16 -3.55 13.46
N ASN A 71 -16.05 -2.63 13.08
CA ASN A 71 -17.37 -2.49 13.72
C ASN A 71 -18.22 -3.76 13.58
N TRP A 72 -18.10 -4.47 12.46
CA TRP A 72 -18.85 -5.70 12.21
C TRP A 72 -18.29 -6.91 12.96
N MET A 73 -16.98 -7.00 13.15
CA MET A 73 -16.32 -8.18 13.72
C MET A 73 -16.50 -8.33 15.25
N ASN A 74 -17.12 -7.36 15.94
CA ASN A 74 -17.39 -7.38 17.39
C ASN A 74 -16.20 -7.89 18.23
N VAL A 75 -15.03 -7.29 17.97
CA VAL A 75 -13.74 -7.74 18.49
C VAL A 75 -13.64 -7.42 19.98
N THR A 76 -13.12 -8.36 20.78
CA THR A 76 -12.89 -8.17 22.22
C THR A 76 -11.39 -8.28 22.51
N ASN A 77 -10.98 -7.93 23.73
CA ASN A 77 -9.59 -8.10 24.19
C ASN A 77 -9.11 -9.57 24.24
N LYS A 78 -10.00 -10.54 24.02
CA LYS A 78 -9.67 -11.98 23.93
C LYS A 78 -9.69 -12.51 22.50
N THR A 79 -10.04 -11.68 21.52
CA THR A 79 -10.17 -12.10 20.13
C THR A 79 -8.80 -12.11 19.45
N THR A 80 -8.39 -13.28 18.97
CA THR A 80 -7.23 -13.43 18.09
C THR A 80 -7.71 -13.45 16.64
N PHE A 81 -7.17 -12.57 15.81
CA PHE A 81 -7.44 -12.55 14.37
C PHE A 81 -6.16 -12.75 13.55
N ILE A 82 -6.33 -13.23 12.32
CA ILE A 82 -5.25 -13.45 11.36
C ILE A 82 -5.59 -12.62 10.11
N ASP A 83 -4.69 -11.72 9.73
CA ASP A 83 -4.81 -10.93 8.49
C ASP A 83 -4.18 -11.69 7.33
N LEU A 84 -5.02 -12.42 6.60
CA LEU A 84 -4.64 -13.15 5.40
C LEU A 84 -4.65 -12.20 4.20
N TYR A 85 -3.66 -12.33 3.31
CA TYR A 85 -3.48 -11.42 2.16
C TYR A 85 -3.30 -9.96 2.58
N SER A 86 -2.60 -9.75 3.69
CA SER A 86 -2.44 -8.46 4.36
C SER A 86 -1.73 -7.38 3.53
N GLY A 87 -1.01 -7.78 2.48
CA GLY A 87 -0.25 -6.85 1.63
C GLY A 87 0.73 -6.04 2.46
N VAL A 88 0.58 -4.71 2.47
CA VAL A 88 1.37 -3.79 3.32
C VAL A 88 0.95 -3.78 4.80
N GLY A 89 0.08 -4.70 5.24
CA GLY A 89 -0.37 -4.82 6.62
C GLY A 89 -1.42 -3.80 7.05
N ARG A 90 -2.19 -3.25 6.09
CA ARG A 90 -3.10 -2.12 6.33
C ARG A 90 -4.18 -2.42 7.38
N VAL A 91 -4.83 -3.58 7.28
CA VAL A 91 -6.05 -3.88 8.06
C VAL A 91 -5.72 -3.97 9.55
N VAL A 92 -4.68 -4.73 9.92
CA VAL A 92 -4.22 -4.86 11.32
C VAL A 92 -3.78 -3.53 11.91
N GLN A 93 -3.00 -2.73 11.18
CA GLN A 93 -2.50 -1.46 11.69
C GLN A 93 -3.65 -0.52 12.04
N TYR A 94 -4.64 -0.41 11.16
CA TYR A 94 -5.80 0.46 11.38
C TYR A 94 -6.62 0.09 12.62
N TYR A 95 -6.71 -1.20 13.00
CA TYR A 95 -7.35 -1.62 14.25
C TYR A 95 -6.70 -1.04 15.50
N GLY A 96 -5.36 -0.99 15.51
CA GLY A 96 -4.60 -0.42 16.62
C GLY A 96 -4.91 1.05 16.85
N GLN A 97 -5.37 1.77 15.82
CA GLN A 97 -5.83 3.14 15.93
C GLN A 97 -7.26 3.23 16.49
N SER A 98 -8.20 2.39 16.02
CA SER A 98 -9.59 2.41 16.49
C SER A 98 -9.80 1.85 17.90
N SER A 99 -8.83 1.09 18.42
CA SER A 99 -8.86 0.52 19.78
C SER A 99 -8.15 1.38 20.84
N GLY A 100 -7.55 2.49 20.43
CA GLY A 100 -6.86 3.46 21.29
C GLY A 100 -7.71 4.65 21.73
N GLU A 101 -9.02 4.64 21.46
CA GLU A 101 -10.03 5.58 22.01
C GLU A 101 -10.84 4.93 23.14
#